data_AF-A0A0R3RA18-F1
#
_entry.id   AF-A0A0R3RA18-F1
#
_cell.length_a   1.000
_cell.length_b   1.000
_cell.length_c   1.000
_cell.angle_alpha   90.00
_cell.angle_beta   90.00
_cell.angle_gamma   90.00
#
_symmetry.space_group_name_H-M   'P 1'
#
loop_
_entity.id
_entity.type
_entity.pdbx_description
1 polymer ?
#
loop_
_entity_poly.entity_id
_entity_poly.type
_entity_poly.pdbx_seq_one_letter_code
_entity_poly.pdbx_strand_id
1 'polypeptide(L)'
;LHQYEIFSAQQNREERQGHLPSTNTPISPHAQSESSNAPATNGKLSGGSKTQYTYEYLAQLLKDKKQLEAFPNVFHHLDRLAEEEISRVRVSLFQFEFAKDAMSNLPEPEGDVTTMTEKIFVPVKEHPDVSV
;
A
#
# COMPACT_ATOMS: atom_id res chain seq x y z
N LEU A 1 12.84 -51.88 38.04
CA LEU A 1 12.30 -51.19 39.22
C LEU A 1 13.18 -50.02 39.71
N HIS A 2 14.51 -50.02 39.48
CA HIS A 2 15.38 -48.89 39.88
C HIS A 2 15.39 -47.66 38.92
N GLN A 3 14.80 -47.76 37.73
CA GLN A 3 14.83 -46.67 36.73
C GLN A 3 13.63 -45.71 36.79
N TYR A 4 12.55 -46.05 37.53
CA TYR A 4 11.38 -45.17 37.68
C TYR A 4 11.48 -44.22 38.89
N GLU A 5 12.31 -44.55 39.88
CA GLU A 5 12.58 -43.71 41.07
C GLU A 5 13.38 -42.44 40.74
N ILE A 6 14.21 -42.46 39.70
CA ILE A 6 15.06 -41.32 39.32
C ILE A 6 14.23 -40.24 38.60
N PHE A 7 13.18 -40.63 37.88
CA PHE A 7 12.40 -39.69 37.06
C PHE A 7 11.38 -38.89 37.88
N SER A 8 10.92 -39.40 39.03
CA SER A 8 10.03 -38.69 39.95
C SER A 8 10.76 -37.68 40.85
N ALA A 9 12.08 -37.81 41.04
CA ALA A 9 12.87 -36.92 41.89
C ALA A 9 13.23 -35.56 41.24
N GLN A 10 13.06 -35.41 39.92
CA GLN A 10 13.41 -34.16 39.21
C GLN A 10 12.23 -33.19 39.01
N GLN A 11 10.99 -33.64 39.22
CA GLN A 11 9.78 -32.84 38.96
C GLN A 11 9.34 -31.97 40.15
N ASN A 12 10.04 -31.96 41.28
CA ASN A 12 9.57 -31.27 42.50
C ASN A 12 10.65 -30.40 43.17
N ARG A 13 11.24 -29.48 42.39
CA ARG A 13 12.19 -28.49 42.92
C ARG A 13 11.90 -27.03 42.52
N GLU A 14 10.65 -26.74 42.17
CA GLU A 14 10.14 -25.38 42.06
C GLU A 14 9.19 -25.16 43.22
N GLU A 15 9.68 -24.48 44.26
CA GLU A 15 8.93 -23.67 45.26
C GLU A 15 9.80 -23.57 46.51
N ARG A 16 10.52 -22.46 46.68
CA ARG A 16 10.85 -21.82 47.98
C ARG A 16 11.90 -20.73 47.74
N GLN A 17 11.43 -19.50 47.58
CA GLN A 17 11.84 -18.29 48.34
C GLN A 17 11.84 -17.03 47.46
N GLY A 18 11.03 -16.06 47.87
CA GLY A 18 11.09 -14.71 47.33
C GLY A 18 12.35 -13.99 47.78
N HIS A 19 12.97 -13.27 46.85
CA HIS A 19 13.81 -12.11 47.15
C HIS A 19 13.93 -11.25 45.89
N LEU A 20 13.75 -9.94 46.05
CA LEU A 20 13.86 -8.93 44.99
C LEU A 20 15.30 -8.88 44.45
N PRO A 21 15.55 -8.76 43.13
CA PRO A 21 16.86 -8.35 42.67
C PRO A 21 16.92 -6.83 42.57
N SER A 22 17.54 -6.20 43.57
CA SER A 22 18.14 -4.88 43.42
C SER A 22 19.64 -5.04 43.56
N THR A 23 20.35 -5.23 42.44
CA THR A 23 21.81 -5.04 42.37
C THR A 23 22.21 -4.55 40.99
N ASN A 24 22.54 -3.27 40.92
CA ASN A 24 23.35 -2.67 39.87
C ASN A 24 24.63 -3.48 39.61
N THR A 25 24.94 -3.75 38.34
CA THR A 25 26.32 -3.99 37.89
C THR A 25 26.53 -3.45 36.47
N PRO A 26 27.76 -3.03 36.13
CA PRO A 26 28.02 -1.90 35.26
C PRO A 26 28.16 -2.25 33.77
N ILE A 27 27.79 -1.26 32.95
CA ILE A 27 27.97 -1.17 31.51
C ILE A 27 29.46 -1.34 31.12
N SER A 28 29.73 -2.18 30.12
CA SER A 28 30.94 -2.11 29.31
C SER A 28 30.61 -2.24 27.82
N PRO A 29 31.33 -1.55 26.92
CA PRO A 29 30.86 -1.24 25.58
C PRO A 29 31.32 -2.31 24.59
N HIS A 30 30.39 -2.94 23.88
CA HIS A 30 30.70 -3.65 22.65
C HIS A 30 29.95 -2.97 21.51
N ALA A 31 30.66 -2.11 20.80
CA ALA A 31 30.22 -1.51 19.55
C ALA A 31 30.15 -2.61 18.49
N GLN A 32 28.94 -3.11 18.23
CA GLN A 32 28.65 -3.88 17.02
C GLN A 32 27.98 -2.95 16.02
N SER A 33 28.66 -2.82 14.89
CA SER A 33 28.28 -2.12 13.67
C SER A 33 26.89 -2.54 13.19
N GLU A 34 25.90 -1.69 13.42
CA GLU A 34 24.62 -1.76 12.71
C GLU A 34 24.84 -1.28 11.27
N SER A 35 24.72 -2.22 10.33
CA SER A 35 24.67 -1.92 8.89
C SER A 35 23.28 -1.38 8.56
N SER A 36 23.08 -0.08 8.80
CA SER A 36 21.90 0.65 8.32
C SER A 36 22.22 1.23 6.94
N ASN A 37 22.04 0.43 5.89
CA ASN A 37 21.91 0.95 4.53
C ASN A 37 20.51 1.57 4.38
N ALA A 38 20.35 2.80 4.86
CA ALA A 38 19.26 3.66 4.45
C ALA A 38 19.66 4.33 3.12
N PRO A 39 18.88 4.19 2.03
CA PRO A 39 19.07 5.06 0.88
C PRO A 39 18.63 6.47 1.27
N ALA A 40 19.59 7.35 1.50
CA ALA A 40 19.37 8.78 1.61
C ALA A 40 18.91 9.32 0.25
N THR A 41 17.60 9.39 0.03
CA THR A 41 17.05 10.18 -1.08
C THR A 41 17.07 11.64 -0.66
N ASN A 42 18.11 12.36 -1.07
CA ASN A 42 18.24 13.80 -0.89
C ASN A 42 16.99 14.52 -1.44
N GLY A 43 16.20 15.09 -0.53
CA GLY A 43 15.07 15.95 -0.84
C GLY A 43 15.52 17.26 -1.47
N LYS A 44 15.29 17.41 -2.77
CA LYS A 44 15.19 18.73 -3.42
C LYS A 44 13.80 19.28 -3.11
N LEU A 45 13.67 20.03 -2.03
CA LEU A 45 12.51 20.90 -1.79
C LEU A 45 12.61 22.09 -2.75
N SER A 46 11.78 22.09 -3.79
CA SER A 46 11.59 23.23 -4.68
C SER A 46 10.09 23.51 -4.81
N GLY A 47 9.68 24.61 -4.20
CA GLY A 47 8.66 25.55 -4.67
C GLY A 47 7.33 25.01 -5.16
N GLY A 48 6.29 25.18 -4.34
CA GLY A 48 4.91 25.39 -4.79
C GLY A 48 4.39 24.41 -5.85
N SER A 49 4.53 23.11 -5.62
CA SER A 49 4.07 22.12 -6.58
C SER A 49 2.62 21.74 -6.28
N LYS A 50 1.69 22.15 -7.16
CA LYS A 50 0.51 21.33 -7.43
C LYS A 50 1.02 19.90 -7.57
N THR A 51 0.66 18.98 -6.68
CA THR A 51 1.21 17.61 -6.64
C THR A 51 1.16 17.04 -8.05
N GLN A 52 2.29 17.04 -8.75
CA GLN A 52 2.36 16.53 -10.11
C GLN A 52 2.44 15.02 -9.95
N TYR A 53 1.31 14.36 -10.17
CA TYR A 53 1.25 12.92 -10.18
C TYR A 53 2.24 12.36 -11.20
N THR A 54 2.95 11.29 -10.84
CA THR A 54 3.97 10.67 -11.69
C THR A 54 3.62 9.22 -11.97
N TYR A 55 4.15 8.69 -13.08
CA TYR A 55 4.00 7.27 -13.41
C TYR A 55 4.65 6.35 -12.35
N GLU A 56 5.78 6.76 -11.79
CA GLU A 56 6.46 6.02 -10.71
C GLU A 56 5.58 5.95 -9.45
N TYR A 57 4.91 7.05 -9.10
CA TYR A 57 3.98 7.06 -7.98
C TYR A 57 2.79 6.13 -8.22
N LEU A 58 2.21 6.14 -9.42
CA LEU A 58 1.16 5.19 -9.79
C LEU A 58 1.65 3.74 -9.66
N ALA A 59 2.87 3.44 -10.10
CA ALA A 59 3.44 2.09 -10.00
C ALA A 59 3.62 1.64 -8.55
N GLN A 60 3.98 2.55 -7.65
CA GLN A 60 4.07 2.28 -6.20
C GLN A 60 2.70 1.97 -5.61
N LEU A 61 1.68 2.79 -5.90
CA LEU A 61 0.30 2.54 -5.46
C LEU A 61 -0.24 1.19 -5.94
N LEU A 62 0.06 0.79 -7.18
CA LEU A 62 -0.35 -0.52 -7.71
C LEU A 62 0.32 -1.68 -6.97
N LYS A 63 1.57 -1.53 -6.54
CA LYS A 63 2.27 -2.53 -5.73
C LYS A 63 1.63 -2.64 -4.35
N ASP A 64 1.35 -1.50 -3.71
CA ASP A 64 0.71 -1.46 -2.39
C ASP A 64 -0.69 -2.09 -2.43
N LYS A 65 -1.50 -1.76 -3.45
CA LYS A 65 -2.81 -2.38 -3.67
C LYS A 65 -2.71 -3.91 -3.73
N LYS A 66 -1.76 -4.45 -4.50
CA LYS A 66 -1.54 -5.90 -4.59
C LYS A 66 -1.19 -6.53 -3.24
N GLN A 67 -0.45 -5.81 -2.39
CA GLN A 67 -0.14 -6.29 -1.04
C GLN A 67 -1.36 -6.24 -0.12
N LEU A 68 -2.21 -5.21 -0.22
CA LEU A 68 -3.45 -5.10 0.54
C LEU A 68 -4.44 -6.22 0.18
N GLU A 69 -4.54 -6.57 -1.10
CA GLU A 69 -5.34 -7.70 -1.60
C GLU A 69 -4.91 -9.07 -1.03
N ALA A 70 -3.65 -9.22 -0.63
CA ALA A 70 -3.16 -10.46 -0.03
C ALA A 70 -3.74 -10.73 1.38
N PHE A 71 -4.32 -9.72 2.02
CA PHE A 71 -4.91 -9.80 3.37
C PHE A 71 -6.34 -9.29 3.37
N PRO A 72 -7.29 -10.06 2.81
CA PRO A 72 -8.70 -9.66 2.78
C PRO A 72 -9.21 -9.43 4.20
N ASN A 73 -9.95 -8.35 4.35
CA ASN A 73 -10.57 -7.93 5.60
C ASN A 73 -9.67 -7.40 6.72
N VAL A 74 -8.36 -7.33 6.51
CA VAL A 74 -7.44 -6.78 7.51
C VAL A 74 -7.34 -5.26 7.36
N PHE A 75 -7.24 -4.76 6.12
CA PHE A 75 -6.93 -3.36 5.83
C PHE A 75 -7.96 -2.67 4.92
N HIS A 76 -9.26 -2.88 5.18
CA HIS A 76 -10.34 -2.37 4.34
C HIS A 76 -10.29 -0.87 4.03
N HIS A 77 -9.97 -0.05 5.03
CA HIS A 77 -9.91 1.41 4.83
C HIS A 77 -8.70 1.83 4.00
N LEU A 78 -7.57 1.15 4.16
CA LEU A 78 -6.36 1.43 3.38
C LEU A 78 -6.54 0.98 1.93
N ASP A 79 -7.17 -0.17 1.71
CA ASP A 79 -7.53 -0.67 0.38
C ASP A 79 -8.41 0.34 -0.38
N ARG A 80 -9.47 0.84 0.28
CA ARG A 80 -10.33 1.89 -0.28
C ARG A 80 -9.55 3.17 -0.63
N LEU A 81 -8.68 3.63 0.29
CA LEU A 81 -7.89 4.84 0.07
C LEU A 81 -6.89 4.67 -1.10
N ALA A 82 -6.27 3.50 -1.20
CA ALA A 82 -5.36 3.18 -2.30
C ALA A 82 -6.11 3.19 -3.65
N GLU A 83 -7.31 2.59 -3.72
CA GLU A 83 -8.13 2.60 -4.94
C GLU A 83 -8.54 4.02 -5.35
N GLU A 84 -8.96 4.84 -4.39
CA GLU A 84 -9.34 6.23 -4.64
C GLU A 84 -8.17 7.07 -5.16
N GLU A 85 -6.97 6.89 -4.59
CA GLU A 85 -5.77 7.59 -5.05
C GLU A 85 -5.33 7.10 -6.44
N ILE A 86 -5.34 5.79 -6.68
CA ILE A 86 -5.03 5.21 -8.00
C ILE A 86 -5.96 5.79 -9.07
N SER A 87 -7.27 5.86 -8.79
CA SER A 87 -8.24 6.45 -9.70
C SER A 87 -7.91 7.91 -9.99
N ARG A 88 -7.63 8.71 -8.96
CA ARG A 88 -7.32 10.14 -9.11
C ARG A 88 -6.02 10.39 -9.88
N VAL A 89 -5.00 9.59 -9.62
CA VAL A 89 -3.70 9.63 -10.31
C VAL A 89 -3.85 9.23 -11.78
N ARG A 90 -4.60 8.17 -12.07
CA ARG A 90 -4.89 7.73 -13.45
C ARG A 90 -5.64 8.80 -14.23
N VAL A 91 -6.69 9.38 -13.62
CA VAL A 91 -7.40 10.51 -14.22
C VAL A 91 -6.43 11.65 -14.49
N SER A 92 -5.59 12.01 -13.54
CA SER A 92 -4.65 13.13 -13.72
C SER A 92 -3.55 12.86 -14.75
N LEU A 93 -3.11 11.60 -14.92
CA LEU A 93 -2.05 11.20 -15.85
C LEU A 93 -2.56 10.97 -17.29
N PHE A 94 -3.79 10.47 -17.45
CA PHE A 94 -4.29 9.96 -18.73
C PHE A 94 -5.58 10.62 -19.22
N GLN A 95 -6.28 11.43 -18.40
CA GLN A 95 -7.47 12.15 -18.86
C GLN A 95 -7.05 13.36 -19.71
N PHE A 96 -7.29 13.25 -21.01
CA PHE A 96 -7.16 14.35 -21.96
C PHE A 96 -8.36 15.31 -21.86
N GLU A 97 -8.16 16.58 -22.26
CA GLU A 97 -9.09 17.71 -22.08
C GLU A 97 -10.51 17.46 -22.67
N PHE A 98 -10.66 16.53 -23.61
CA PHE A 98 -11.95 16.23 -24.28
C PHE A 98 -13.11 15.89 -23.33
N ALA A 99 -12.82 15.38 -22.13
CA ALA A 99 -13.85 14.96 -21.19
C ALA A 99 -14.34 16.07 -20.23
N LYS A 100 -13.56 17.15 -20.04
CA LYS A 100 -13.88 18.18 -19.03
C LYS A 100 -14.93 19.16 -19.51
N ASP A 101 -14.88 19.55 -20.77
CA ASP A 101 -15.79 20.57 -21.32
C ASP A 101 -17.20 20.04 -21.54
N ALA A 102 -17.34 18.76 -21.90
CA ALA A 102 -18.64 18.14 -22.14
C ALA A 102 -19.43 17.88 -20.85
N MET A 103 -18.75 17.55 -19.74
CA MET A 103 -19.40 17.21 -18.47
C MET A 103 -19.68 18.44 -17.59
N SER A 104 -18.94 19.53 -17.76
CA SER A 104 -19.09 20.76 -16.98
C SER A 104 -20.28 21.65 -17.40
N ASN A 105 -20.82 21.46 -18.61
CA ASN A 105 -21.86 22.33 -19.19
C ASN A 105 -23.21 21.63 -19.42
N LEU A 106 -23.51 20.56 -18.66
CA LEU A 106 -24.78 19.86 -18.77
C LEU A 106 -25.93 20.69 -18.16
N PRO A 107 -27.11 20.77 -18.80
CA PRO A 107 -28.28 21.43 -18.24
C PRO A 107 -28.90 20.63 -17.08
N GLU A 108 -29.84 21.25 -16.36
CA GLU A 108 -30.66 20.52 -15.38
C GLU A 108 -31.43 19.39 -16.09
N PRO A 109 -31.46 18.17 -15.50
CA PRO A 109 -32.15 17.06 -16.14
C PRO A 109 -33.65 17.34 -16.26
N GLU A 110 -34.19 17.16 -17.46
CA GLU A 110 -35.61 17.29 -17.76
C GLU A 110 -36.11 16.04 -18.53
N GLY A 111 -37.30 15.56 -18.16
CA GLY A 111 -37.97 14.45 -18.85
C GLY A 111 -37.58 13.05 -18.34
N ASP A 112 -37.95 12.04 -19.12
CA ASP A 112 -37.72 10.63 -18.78
C ASP A 112 -36.26 10.20 -19.08
N VAL A 113 -35.71 9.34 -18.23
CA VAL A 113 -34.35 8.81 -18.38
C VAL A 113 -34.26 8.01 -19.69
N THR A 114 -33.42 8.48 -20.60
CA THR A 114 -33.20 7.86 -21.92
C THR A 114 -31.77 7.37 -22.04
N THR A 115 -31.58 6.16 -22.60
CA THR A 115 -30.25 5.62 -22.91
C THR A 115 -29.98 5.77 -24.41
N MET A 116 -28.86 6.41 -24.77
CA MET A 116 -28.43 6.55 -26.17
C MET A 116 -27.27 5.60 -26.50
N THR A 117 -27.19 5.11 -27.73
CA THR A 117 -26.10 4.23 -28.18
C THR A 117 -25.66 4.62 -29.58
N GLU A 118 -24.38 4.90 -29.76
CA GLU A 118 -23.75 5.18 -31.04
C GLU A 118 -22.81 4.04 -31.45
N LYS A 119 -22.96 3.52 -32.67
CA LYS A 119 -22.09 2.46 -33.19
C LYS A 119 -20.94 3.09 -33.98
N ILE A 120 -19.74 3.06 -33.41
CA ILE A 120 -18.52 3.53 -34.07
C ILE A 120 -17.80 2.34 -34.72
N PHE A 121 -17.42 2.47 -35.99
CA PHE A 121 -16.63 1.46 -36.70
C PHE A 121 -15.15 1.81 -36.68
N VAL A 122 -14.30 0.84 -36.35
CA VAL A 122 -12.84 0.98 -36.40
C VAL A 122 -12.37 0.88 -37.86
N PRO A 123 -11.54 1.82 -38.38
CA PRO A 123 -11.11 1.85 -39.78
C PRO A 123 -9.99 0.84 -40.09
N VAL A 124 -10.21 -0.44 -39.79
CA VAL A 124 -9.22 -1.54 -39.96
C VAL A 124 -8.85 -1.82 -41.42
N LYS A 125 -9.65 -1.37 -42.38
CA LYS A 125 -9.34 -1.52 -43.81
C LYS A 125 -8.27 -0.54 -44.28
N GLU A 126 -8.26 0.66 -43.71
CA GLU A 126 -7.34 1.73 -44.05
C GLU A 126 -6.05 1.66 -43.22
N HIS A 127 -6.19 1.24 -41.96
CA HIS A 127 -5.09 1.10 -41.01
C HIS A 127 -5.12 -0.28 -40.32
N PRO A 128 -4.68 -1.35 -40.99
CA PRO A 128 -4.74 -2.72 -40.46
C PRO A 128 -3.71 -3.00 -39.36
N ASP A 129 -2.66 -2.19 -39.25
CA ASP A 129 -1.54 -2.31 -38.31
C ASP A 129 -1.78 -1.59 -36.97
N VAL A 130 -2.82 -0.76 -36.89
CA VAL A 130 -3.21 -0.10 -35.64
C VAL A 130 -4.01 -1.09 -34.78
N SER A 131 -3.38 -1.56 -33.72
CA SER A 131 -4.04 -2.35 -32.69
C SER A 131 -4.92 -1.44 -31.82
N VAL A 132 -6.21 -1.77 -31.76
CA VAL A 132 -7.17 -1.22 -30.78
C VAL A 132 -6.96 -1.79 -29.39
#